data_AF-Q1GII8-F1
#
_entry.id   AF-Q1GII8-F1
#
_cell.length_a   1.000
_cell.length_b   1.000
_cell.length_c   1.000
_cell.angle_alpha   90.00
_cell.angle_beta   90.00
_cell.angle_gamma   90.00
#
_symmetry.space_group_name_H-M   'P 1'
#
loop_
_entity.id
_entity.type
_entity.pdbx_description
1 polymer ?
#
loop_
_entity_poly.entity_id
_entity_poly.type
_entity_poly.pdbx_seq_one_letter_code
_entity_poly.pdbx_strand_id
1 'polypeptide(L)'
;MEVRYEGRYPTGANGEYLPSYEVAVGCHIHGTTAQREAAIEDLKKFQTPAPIPQIERWLAELSVLTAGRGTDGIAAELQLTAYSSRLAQYPADVVRHALLRHSWKWFPSWAELERLCEAKASPRRHMIAALSQPAPDPEPKRRPPTNEERARIQAMVDEMFPRQSRKDREAAVDIALRGDCMMGDPS
;
A
#
# COMPACT_ATOMS: atom_id res chain seq x y z
N MET A 1 10.96 3.33 -5.74
CA MET A 1 9.63 2.84 -5.31
C MET A 1 9.20 3.68 -4.13
N GLU A 2 7.93 4.07 -4.09
CA GLU A 2 7.37 4.88 -3.00
C GLU A 2 6.10 4.21 -2.50
N VAL A 3 6.04 3.83 -1.23
CA VAL A 3 4.87 3.15 -0.63
C VAL A 3 3.87 4.21 -0.17
N ARG A 4 2.61 4.05 -0.57
CA ARG A 4 1.50 4.91 -0.14
C ARG A 4 0.86 4.36 1.12
N TYR A 5 0.63 5.24 2.08
CA TYR A 5 -0.06 4.93 3.32
C TYR A 5 -1.35 5.75 3.46
N GLU A 6 -2.36 5.18 4.10
CA GLU A 6 -3.60 5.86 4.50
C GLU A 6 -3.83 5.69 6.00
N GLY A 7 -4.26 6.77 6.65
CA GLY A 7 -4.67 6.75 8.05
C GLY A 7 -6.04 6.09 8.25
N ARG A 8 -6.14 5.22 9.24
CA ARG A 8 -7.37 4.58 9.70
C ARG A 8 -7.74 5.14 11.07
N TYR A 9 -9.02 5.49 11.24
CA TYR A 9 -9.59 6.03 12.47
C TYR A 9 -10.75 5.12 12.94
N PRO A 10 -10.43 3.91 13.42
CA PRO A 10 -11.44 2.94 13.84
C PRO A 10 -12.26 3.43 15.05
N THR A 11 -13.52 3.01 15.10
CA THR A 11 -14.39 3.13 16.27
C THR A 11 -14.72 1.75 16.82
N GLY A 12 -14.82 1.63 18.14
CA GLY A 12 -15.16 0.40 18.84
C GLY A 12 -16.67 0.13 18.84
N ALA A 13 -17.06 -1.03 19.35
CA ALA A 13 -18.44 -1.50 19.35
C ALA A 13 -19.40 -0.60 20.16
N ASN A 14 -18.87 0.20 21.10
CA ASN A 14 -19.65 1.14 21.90
C ASN A 14 -19.46 2.60 21.43
N GLY A 15 -18.92 2.82 20.24
CA GLY A 15 -18.66 4.15 19.67
C GLY A 15 -17.40 4.82 20.21
N GLU A 16 -16.57 4.12 20.98
CA GLU A 16 -15.29 4.67 21.45
C GLU A 16 -14.28 4.87 20.31
N TYR A 17 -13.50 5.96 20.35
CA TYR A 17 -12.41 6.16 19.41
C TYR A 17 -11.24 5.23 19.75
N LEU A 18 -10.90 4.34 18.83
CA LEU A 18 -9.73 3.47 18.94
C LEU A 18 -8.49 4.19 18.38
N PRO A 19 -7.27 3.82 18.79
CA PRO A 19 -6.04 4.45 18.31
C PRO A 19 -5.95 4.40 16.77
N SER A 20 -5.66 5.55 16.17
CA SER A 20 -5.43 5.65 14.74
C SER A 20 -4.16 4.91 14.34
N TYR A 21 -4.13 4.40 13.11
CA TYR A 21 -2.98 3.70 12.56
C TYR A 21 -2.90 3.88 11.05
N GLU A 22 -1.70 3.76 10.51
CA GLU A 22 -1.48 3.82 9.07
C GLU A 22 -1.48 2.42 8.47
N VAL A 23 -2.04 2.30 7.27
CA VAL A 23 -1.97 1.08 6.46
C VAL A 23 -1.37 1.38 5.10
N ALA A 24 -0.46 0.53 4.64
CA ALA A 24 -0.01 0.59 3.26
C ALA A 24 -1.20 0.25 2.34
N VAL A 25 -1.39 1.03 1.27
CA VAL A 25 -2.49 0.84 0.30
C VAL A 25 -1.98 0.63 -1.13
N GLY A 26 -0.72 0.95 -1.40
CA GLY A 26 -0.15 0.78 -2.73
C GLY A 26 1.32 1.19 -2.79
N CYS A 27 1.90 1.11 -3.98
CA CYS A 27 3.27 1.53 -4.23
C CYS A 27 3.42 2.11 -5.63
N HIS A 28 4.02 3.30 -5.75
CA HIS A 28 4.44 3.88 -7.02
C HIS A 28 5.78 3.29 -7.45
N ILE A 29 5.83 2.88 -8.72
CA ILE A 29 6.95 2.11 -9.29
C ILE A 29 7.37 2.76 -10.59
N HIS A 30 8.68 2.90 -10.75
CA HIS A 30 9.33 3.33 -11.98
C HIS A 30 10.48 2.36 -12.27
N GLY A 31 10.79 2.17 -13.54
CA GLY A 31 11.89 1.30 -13.98
C GLY A 31 11.49 0.37 -15.12
N THR A 32 12.52 -0.25 -15.71
CA THR A 32 12.39 -1.25 -16.77
C THR A 32 11.83 -2.57 -16.24
N THR A 33 11.32 -3.43 -17.14
CA THR A 33 10.83 -4.76 -16.78
C THR A 33 11.88 -5.59 -16.03
N ALA A 34 13.12 -5.62 -16.52
CA ALA A 34 14.22 -6.35 -15.88
C ALA A 34 14.51 -5.86 -14.46
N GLN A 35 14.45 -4.54 -14.22
CA GLN A 35 14.63 -3.97 -12.87
C GLN A 35 13.47 -4.36 -11.94
N ARG A 36 12.25 -4.43 -12.47
CA ARG A 36 11.07 -4.82 -11.69
C ARG A 36 11.14 -6.29 -11.30
N GLU A 37 11.54 -7.17 -12.21
CA GLU A 37 11.72 -8.60 -11.94
C GLU A 37 12.80 -8.84 -10.88
N ALA A 38 13.97 -8.20 -11.02
CA ALA A 38 15.04 -8.29 -10.03
C ALA A 38 14.56 -7.82 -8.63
N ALA A 39 13.80 -6.71 -8.57
CA ALA A 39 13.25 -6.22 -7.32
C ALA A 39 12.24 -7.19 -6.68
N ILE A 40 11.42 -7.88 -7.48
CA ILE A 40 10.50 -8.91 -6.98
C ILE A 40 11.28 -10.06 -6.35
N GLU A 41 12.34 -10.53 -6.99
CA GLU A 41 13.16 -11.64 -6.47
C GLU A 41 13.80 -11.29 -5.13
N ASP A 42 14.35 -10.08 -5.00
CA ASP A 42 14.93 -9.64 -3.75
C ASP A 42 13.87 -9.47 -2.65
N LEU A 43 12.72 -8.86 -2.96
CA LEU A 43 11.62 -8.73 -2.00
C LEU A 43 11.08 -10.08 -1.54
N LYS A 44 11.05 -11.09 -2.41
CA LYS A 44 10.67 -12.47 -2.03
C LYS A 44 11.65 -13.06 -1.02
N LYS A 45 12.96 -12.82 -1.17
CA LYS A 45 13.97 -13.25 -0.16
C LYS A 45 13.67 -12.61 1.19
N PHE A 46 13.36 -11.31 1.21
CA PHE A 46 12.96 -10.58 2.42
C PHE A 46 11.60 -10.99 2.98
N GLN A 47 10.82 -11.82 2.29
CA GLN A 47 9.54 -12.34 2.80
C GLN A 47 9.66 -13.76 3.38
N THR A 48 10.87 -14.34 3.39
CA THR A 48 11.08 -15.71 3.84
C THR A 48 10.86 -15.84 5.35
N PRO A 49 10.03 -16.80 5.81
CA PRO A 49 9.81 -17.03 7.22
C PRO A 49 11.01 -17.72 7.89
N ALA A 50 11.11 -17.59 9.20
CA ALA A 50 12.08 -18.36 9.98
C ALA A 50 11.61 -19.82 10.14
N PRO A 51 12.54 -20.79 10.26
CA PRO A 51 12.17 -22.16 10.63
C PRO A 51 11.44 -22.21 11.97
N ILE A 52 10.47 -23.12 12.11
CA ILE A 52 9.67 -23.27 13.35
C ILE A 52 10.53 -23.35 14.62
N PRO A 53 11.60 -24.17 14.70
CA PRO A 53 12.42 -24.22 15.92
C PRO A 53 13.07 -22.89 16.31
N GLN A 54 13.35 -22.03 15.32
CA GLN A 54 13.90 -20.71 15.57
C GLN A 54 12.84 -19.74 16.11
N ILE A 55 11.60 -19.85 15.63
CA ILE A 55 10.46 -19.08 16.14
C ILE A 55 10.16 -19.50 17.59
N GLU A 56 10.17 -20.80 17.88
CA GLU A 56 9.97 -21.34 19.22
C GLU A 56 11.02 -20.84 20.21
N ARG A 57 12.29 -20.77 19.78
CA ARG A 57 13.37 -20.18 20.57
C ARG A 57 13.08 -18.71 20.92
N TRP A 58 12.60 -17.92 19.96
CA TRP A 58 12.23 -16.52 20.21
C TRP A 58 11.00 -16.38 21.13
N LEU A 59 10.02 -17.28 21.02
CA LEU A 59 8.85 -17.31 21.90
C LEU A 59 9.25 -17.65 23.35
N ALA A 60 10.18 -18.59 23.52
CA ALA A 60 10.73 -18.93 24.83
C ALA A 60 11.48 -17.73 25.44
N GLU A 61 12.31 -17.04 24.65
CA GLU A 61 12.99 -15.82 25.09
C GLU A 61 12.00 -14.72 25.49
N LEU A 62 10.96 -14.47 24.69
CA LEU A 62 9.90 -13.52 25.03
C LEU A 62 9.22 -13.87 26.36
N SER A 63 8.93 -15.16 26.60
CA SER A 63 8.27 -15.61 27.83
C SER A 63 9.08 -15.31 29.10
N VAL A 64 10.42 -15.34 29.00
CA VAL A 64 11.33 -15.00 30.09
C VAL A 64 11.41 -13.49 30.30
N LEU A 65 11.28 -12.70 29.24
CA LEU A 65 11.37 -11.24 29.28
C LEU A 65 10.07 -10.57 29.77
N THR A 66 8.93 -11.18 29.54
CA THR A 66 7.62 -10.63 29.96
C THR A 66 7.29 -10.96 31.41
N ALA A 67 6.57 -10.07 32.09
CA ALA A 67 6.06 -10.37 33.41
C ALA A 67 4.91 -11.41 33.34
N GLY A 68 4.71 -12.17 34.42
CA GLY A 68 3.60 -13.13 34.55
C GLY A 68 4.05 -14.52 35.00
N ARG A 69 3.09 -15.34 35.44
CA ARG A 69 3.31 -16.78 35.65
C ARG A 69 3.11 -17.46 34.29
N GLY A 70 4.08 -18.25 33.84
CA GLY A 70 3.97 -19.01 32.59
C GLY A 70 2.78 -19.97 32.60
N THR A 71 2.39 -20.43 31.41
CA THR A 71 1.51 -21.59 31.28
C THR A 71 2.31 -22.85 31.60
N ASP A 72 1.73 -23.77 32.38
CA ASP A 72 2.41 -25.00 32.80
C ASP A 72 1.98 -26.21 31.94
N GLY A 73 2.91 -27.12 31.68
CA GLY A 73 2.64 -28.43 31.04
C GLY A 73 2.04 -28.34 29.64
N ILE A 74 0.96 -29.09 29.40
CA ILE A 74 0.29 -29.24 28.09
C ILE A 74 -0.18 -27.89 27.51
N ALA A 75 -0.56 -26.95 28.37
CA ALA A 75 -0.99 -25.62 27.92
C ALA A 75 0.16 -24.82 27.28
N ALA A 76 1.39 -24.99 27.77
CA ALA A 76 2.57 -24.32 27.24
C ALA A 76 2.94 -24.85 25.85
N GLU A 77 2.92 -26.17 25.66
CA GLU A 77 3.21 -26.82 24.37
C GLU A 77 2.18 -26.46 23.30
N LEU A 78 0.90 -26.46 23.67
CA LEU A 78 -0.18 -26.06 22.76
C LEU A 78 -0.04 -24.58 22.37
N GLN A 79 0.27 -23.71 23.33
CA GLN A 79 0.53 -22.28 23.06
C GLN A 79 1.74 -22.11 22.13
N LEU A 80 2.85 -22.79 22.40
CA LEU A 80 4.06 -22.72 21.58
C LEU A 80 3.79 -23.12 20.13
N THR A 81 3.11 -24.26 19.94
CA THR A 81 2.71 -24.77 18.61
C THR A 81 1.75 -23.82 17.90
N ALA A 82 0.76 -23.29 18.62
CA ALA A 82 -0.24 -22.39 18.08
C ALA A 82 0.36 -21.04 17.64
N TYR A 83 1.35 -20.52 18.37
CA TYR A 83 2.02 -19.27 18.00
C TYR A 83 3.06 -19.50 16.90
N SER A 84 3.87 -20.55 16.99
CA SER A 84 4.92 -20.82 15.99
C SER A 84 4.37 -21.05 14.59
N SER A 85 3.29 -21.84 14.48
CA SER A 85 2.60 -22.11 13.21
C SER A 85 2.02 -20.85 12.55
N ARG A 86 1.44 -19.94 13.33
CA ARG A 86 0.90 -18.69 12.79
C ARG A 86 1.99 -17.68 12.47
N LEU A 87 3.02 -17.56 13.31
CA LEU A 87 4.16 -16.68 13.06
C LEU A 87 4.98 -17.10 11.83
N ALA A 88 4.97 -18.38 11.47
CA ALA A 88 5.60 -18.88 10.24
C ALA A 88 4.96 -18.33 8.94
N GLN A 89 3.82 -17.65 9.02
CA GLN A 89 3.21 -16.94 7.88
C GLN A 89 3.84 -15.56 7.64
N TYR A 90 4.74 -15.12 8.54
CA TYR A 90 5.39 -13.82 8.49
C TYR A 90 6.89 -13.94 8.23
N PRO A 91 7.51 -12.90 7.64
CA PRO A 91 8.94 -12.88 7.40
C PRO A 91 9.76 -12.98 8.69
N ALA A 92 10.92 -13.63 8.62
CA ALA A 92 11.79 -13.89 9.78
C ALA A 92 12.15 -12.61 10.56
N ASP A 93 12.45 -11.51 9.84
CA ASP A 93 12.80 -10.22 10.44
C ASP A 93 11.62 -9.58 11.19
N VAL A 94 10.41 -9.73 10.66
CA VAL A 94 9.17 -9.22 11.27
C VAL A 94 8.87 -9.96 12.56
N VAL A 95 8.91 -11.30 12.52
CA VAL A 95 8.68 -12.15 13.70
C VAL A 95 9.71 -11.85 14.77
N ARG A 96 11.00 -11.80 14.40
CA ARG A 96 12.07 -11.47 15.35
C ARG A 96 11.88 -10.09 15.96
N HIS A 97 11.47 -9.10 15.16
CA HIS A 97 11.17 -7.77 15.69
C HIS A 97 9.99 -7.80 16.67
N ALA A 98 8.89 -8.45 16.30
CA ALA A 98 7.69 -8.52 17.12
C ALA A 98 7.94 -9.22 18.47
N LEU A 99 8.76 -10.27 18.48
CA LEU A 99 9.05 -11.04 19.70
C LEU A 99 10.19 -10.43 20.55
N LEU A 100 11.25 -9.91 19.95
CA LEU A 100 12.48 -9.56 20.69
C LEU A 100 12.86 -8.08 20.66
N ARG A 101 12.28 -7.27 19.77
CA ARG A 101 12.57 -5.83 19.68
C ARG A 101 11.43 -4.96 20.17
N HIS A 102 10.19 -5.42 20.03
CA HIS A 102 9.03 -4.76 20.59
C HIS A 102 8.95 -5.03 22.09
N SER A 103 8.78 -3.96 22.88
CA SER A 103 8.67 -4.09 24.34
C SER A 103 7.26 -4.53 24.74
N TRP A 104 7.16 -5.66 25.40
CA TRP A 104 5.92 -6.19 25.95
C TRP A 104 6.00 -6.22 27.47
N LYS A 105 4.95 -5.72 28.15
CA LYS A 105 4.86 -5.83 29.62
C LYS A 105 4.43 -7.25 30.02
N TRP A 106 3.43 -7.77 29.32
CA TRP A 106 2.85 -9.11 29.49
C TRP A 106 3.05 -9.90 28.20
N PHE A 107 2.97 -11.22 28.27
CA PHE A 107 2.98 -12.04 27.05
C PHE A 107 1.82 -11.59 26.13
N PRO A 108 2.11 -11.19 24.89
CA PRO A 108 1.09 -10.60 24.02
C PRO A 108 0.05 -11.63 23.60
N SER A 109 -1.18 -11.16 23.41
CA SER A 109 -2.21 -11.93 22.75
C SER A 109 -1.89 -12.15 21.26
N TRP A 110 -2.54 -13.12 20.65
CA TRP A 110 -2.40 -13.34 19.21
C TRP A 110 -2.77 -12.09 18.40
N ALA A 111 -3.87 -11.41 18.75
CA ALA A 111 -4.35 -10.23 18.03
C ALA A 111 -3.32 -9.08 18.06
N GLU A 112 -2.60 -8.91 19.16
CA GLU A 112 -1.54 -7.90 19.28
C GLU A 112 -0.33 -8.23 18.40
N LEU A 113 0.11 -9.50 18.39
CA LEU A 113 1.20 -9.95 17.52
C LEU A 113 0.82 -9.86 16.05
N GLU A 114 -0.36 -10.34 15.68
CA GLU A 114 -0.88 -10.31 14.32
C GLU A 114 -0.91 -8.87 13.79
N ARG A 115 -1.48 -7.93 14.55
CA ARG A 115 -1.53 -6.51 14.16
C ARG A 115 -0.14 -5.93 13.91
N LEU A 116 0.82 -6.21 14.79
CA LEU A 116 2.19 -5.71 14.65
C LEU A 116 2.92 -6.33 13.46
N CYS A 117 2.75 -7.64 13.26
CA CYS A 117 3.34 -8.38 12.16
C CYS A 117 2.76 -7.93 10.81
N GLU A 118 1.43 -7.79 10.69
CA GLU A 118 0.76 -7.28 9.50
C GLU A 118 1.22 -5.87 9.15
N ALA A 119 1.29 -4.96 10.12
CA ALA A 119 1.74 -3.59 9.88
C ALA A 119 3.17 -3.54 9.27
N LYS A 120 4.04 -4.49 9.66
CA LYS A 120 5.45 -4.54 9.18
C LYS A 120 5.63 -5.36 7.91
N ALA A 121 4.82 -6.39 7.69
CA ALA A 121 4.88 -7.23 6.50
C ALA A 121 4.10 -6.63 5.32
N SER A 122 3.02 -5.90 5.58
CA SER A 122 2.11 -5.35 4.57
C SER A 122 2.83 -4.48 3.51
N PRO A 123 3.74 -3.55 3.85
CA PRO A 123 4.41 -2.72 2.84
C PRO A 123 5.13 -3.54 1.77
N ARG A 124 5.86 -4.59 2.16
CA ARG A 124 6.55 -5.50 1.22
C ARG A 124 5.56 -6.27 0.34
N ARG A 125 4.44 -6.71 0.90
CA ARG A 125 3.37 -7.38 0.14
C ARG A 125 2.77 -6.43 -0.92
N HIS A 126 2.52 -5.17 -0.57
CA HIS A 126 2.05 -4.16 -1.52
C HIS A 126 3.08 -3.81 -2.60
N MET A 127 4.37 -3.75 -2.25
CA MET A 127 5.45 -3.56 -3.21
C MET A 127 5.50 -4.69 -4.24
N ILE A 128 5.44 -5.95 -3.80
CA ILE A 128 5.41 -7.12 -4.69
C ILE A 128 4.15 -7.09 -5.58
N ALA A 129 2.99 -6.80 -4.99
CA ALA A 129 1.74 -6.73 -5.74
C ALA A 129 1.79 -5.67 -6.84
N ALA A 130 2.28 -4.46 -6.52
CA ALA A 130 2.42 -3.39 -7.49
C ALA A 130 3.47 -3.71 -8.57
N LEU A 131 4.59 -4.35 -8.20
CA LEU A 131 5.63 -4.75 -9.17
C LEU A 131 5.12 -5.79 -10.17
N SER A 132 4.22 -6.66 -9.72
CA SER A 132 3.66 -7.77 -10.52
C SER A 132 2.58 -7.32 -11.51
N GLN A 133 2.01 -6.13 -11.34
CA GLN A 133 1.06 -5.57 -12.32
C GLN A 133 1.79 -5.14 -13.60
N PRO A 134 1.17 -5.20 -14.79
CA PRO A 134 1.76 -4.58 -15.98
C PRO A 134 2.05 -3.08 -15.72
N ALA A 135 3.00 -2.51 -16.46
CA ALA A 135 3.19 -1.06 -16.41
C ALA A 135 1.87 -0.37 -16.76
N PRO A 136 1.45 0.67 -16.01
CA PRO A 136 0.28 1.44 -16.40
C PRO A 136 0.50 1.98 -17.81
N ASP A 137 -0.59 2.05 -18.59
CA ASP A 137 -0.53 2.65 -19.92
C ASP A 137 0.10 4.05 -19.82
N PRO A 138 1.01 4.40 -20.74
CA PRO A 138 1.63 5.71 -20.72
C PRO A 138 0.53 6.77 -20.79
N GLU A 139 0.71 7.88 -20.06
CA GLU A 139 -0.25 8.97 -20.12
C GLU A 139 -0.39 9.41 -21.58
N PRO A 140 -1.62 9.51 -22.10
CA PRO A 140 -1.84 9.83 -23.49
C PRO A 140 -1.18 11.18 -23.80
N LYS A 141 -0.31 11.19 -24.81
CA LYS A 141 0.36 12.41 -25.25
C LYS A 141 -0.72 13.42 -25.66
N ARG A 142 -0.73 14.54 -24.95
CA ARG A 142 -1.59 15.66 -25.31
C ARG A 142 -0.81 16.59 -26.23
N ARG A 143 -1.52 17.20 -27.18
CA ARG A 143 -0.97 18.16 -28.13
C ARG A 143 -1.84 19.43 -28.18
N PRO A 144 -1.33 20.54 -28.72
CA PRO A 144 -2.18 21.69 -29.00
C PRO A 144 -3.25 21.35 -30.05
N PRO A 145 -4.40 22.04 -30.02
CA PRO A 145 -5.45 21.84 -31.01
C PRO A 145 -5.03 22.38 -32.37
N THR A 146 -5.41 21.65 -33.42
CA THR A 146 -5.34 22.15 -34.80
C THR A 146 -6.35 23.29 -35.00
N ASN A 147 -6.16 24.09 -36.05
CA ASN A 147 -7.09 25.15 -36.41
C ASN A 147 -8.50 24.62 -36.70
N GLU A 148 -8.60 23.43 -37.29
CA GLU A 148 -9.88 22.78 -37.59
C GLU A 148 -10.60 22.29 -36.32
N GLU A 149 -9.86 21.72 -35.36
CA GLU A 149 -10.42 21.34 -34.05
C GLU A 149 -10.90 22.56 -33.28
N ARG A 150 -10.10 23.63 -33.28
CA ARG A 150 -10.49 24.91 -32.68
C ARG A 150 -11.75 25.47 -33.33
N ALA A 151 -11.85 25.44 -34.66
CA ALA A 151 -13.04 25.91 -35.37
C ALA A 151 -14.29 25.06 -35.07
N ARG A 152 -14.15 23.73 -34.96
CA ARG A 152 -15.26 22.83 -34.56
C ARG A 152 -15.75 23.13 -33.15
N ILE A 153 -14.82 23.33 -32.22
CA ILE A 153 -15.14 23.65 -30.82
C ILE A 153 -15.78 25.03 -30.71
N GLN A 154 -15.31 26.01 -31.49
CA GLN A 154 -15.93 27.33 -31.58
C GLN A 154 -17.37 27.24 -32.09
N ALA A 155 -17.62 26.48 -33.16
CA ALA A 155 -18.97 26.28 -33.70
C ALA A 155 -19.91 25.63 -32.67
N MET A 156 -19.42 24.63 -31.94
CA MET A 156 -20.18 23.98 -30.86
C MET A 156 -20.52 24.95 -29.73
N VAL A 157 -19.55 25.78 -29.29
CA VAL A 157 -19.79 26.81 -28.26
C VAL A 157 -20.77 27.88 -28.76
N ASP A 158 -20.68 28.26 -30.03
CA ASP A 158 -21.59 29.23 -30.63
C ASP A 158 -23.04 28.72 -30.66
N GLU A 159 -23.23 27.42 -30.92
CA GLU A 159 -24.54 26.74 -30.90
C GLU A 159 -25.08 26.57 -29.48
N MET A 160 -24.25 26.10 -28.53
CA MET A 160 -24.67 25.82 -27.16
C MET A 160 -24.94 27.08 -26.33
N PHE A 161 -24.25 28.19 -26.63
CA PHE A 161 -24.33 29.44 -25.88
C PHE A 161 -24.77 30.62 -26.76
N PRO A 162 -25.95 30.59 -27.39
CA PRO A 162 -26.38 31.61 -28.35
C PRO A 162 -26.67 32.97 -27.70
N ARG A 163 -26.90 33.00 -26.37
CA ARG A 163 -27.19 34.21 -25.60
C ARG A 163 -25.94 34.94 -25.10
N GLN A 164 -24.77 34.31 -25.17
CA GLN A 164 -23.51 34.93 -24.75
C GLN A 164 -22.92 35.76 -25.88
N SER A 165 -22.17 36.81 -25.52
CA SER A 165 -21.53 37.64 -26.53
C SER A 165 -20.47 36.83 -27.28
N ARG A 166 -20.28 37.12 -28.57
CA ARG A 166 -19.28 36.44 -29.40
C ARG A 166 -17.88 36.51 -28.77
N LYS A 167 -17.52 37.66 -28.21
CA LYS A 167 -16.25 37.89 -27.53
C LYS A 167 -16.05 36.95 -26.34
N ASP A 168 -17.09 36.73 -25.54
CA ASP A 168 -17.01 35.86 -24.37
C ASP A 168 -16.91 34.38 -24.76
N ARG A 169 -17.56 33.99 -25.87
CA ARG A 169 -17.47 32.64 -26.43
C ARG A 169 -16.08 32.33 -26.98
N GLU A 170 -15.51 33.27 -27.74
CA GLU A 170 -14.13 33.17 -28.25
C GLU A 170 -13.12 33.08 -27.08
N ALA A 171 -13.28 33.92 -26.05
CA ALA A 171 -12.44 33.88 -24.86
C ALA A 171 -12.56 32.55 -24.08
N ALA A 172 -13.76 31.98 -23.98
CA ALA A 172 -13.98 30.68 -23.35
C ALA A 172 -13.27 29.55 -24.09
N VAL A 173 -13.33 29.56 -25.43
CA VAL A 173 -12.59 28.60 -26.27
C VAL A 173 -11.08 28.78 -26.10
N ASP A 174 -10.58 30.01 -26.06
CA ASP A 174 -9.15 30.28 -25.83
C ASP A 174 -8.64 29.80 -24.45
N ILE A 175 -9.48 29.89 -23.42
CA ILE A 175 -9.15 29.37 -22.09
C ILE A 175 -9.16 27.84 -22.10
N ALA A 176 -10.19 27.23 -22.68
CA ALA A 176 -10.36 25.78 -22.73
C ALA A 176 -9.28 25.08 -23.57
N LEU A 177 -8.84 25.74 -24.65
CA LEU A 177 -7.85 25.23 -25.60
C LEU A 177 -6.41 25.68 -25.29
N ARG A 178 -6.18 26.16 -24.07
CA ARG A 178 -4.85 26.59 -23.65
C ARG A 178 -3.97 25.38 -23.35
N GLY A 179 -2.82 25.30 -24.03
CA GLY A 179 -1.84 24.23 -23.85
C GLY A 179 -2.22 22.92 -24.53
N ASP A 180 -1.65 21.82 -24.03
CA ASP A 180 -1.81 20.49 -24.60
C ASP A 180 -3.13 19.86 -24.12
N CYS A 181 -4.20 20.09 -24.88
CA CYS A 181 -5.56 19.74 -24.52
C CYS A 181 -6.21 18.69 -25.45
N MET A 182 -5.61 18.39 -26.61
CA MET A 182 -6.12 17.39 -27.55
C MET A 182 -5.35 16.08 -27.43
N MET A 183 -6.05 14.95 -27.60
CA MET A 183 -5.49 13.60 -27.49
C MET A 183 -4.99 13.09 -28.86
N GLY A 184 -3.86 12.39 -28.88
CA GLY A 184 -3.38 11.61 -30.04
C GLY A 184 -2.25 12.26 -30.84
N ASP A 185 -1.60 11.46 -31.70
CA ASP A 185 -0.54 11.91 -32.60
C ASP A 185 -1.14 12.78 -33.75
N PRO A 186 -0.41 13.78 -34.27
CA PRO A 186 -0.88 14.60 -35.38
C PRO A 186 -1.06 13.74 -36.63
N SER A 187 -2.25 13.79 -37.23
CA SER A 187 -2.50 13.27 -38.59
C SER A 187 -1.93 14.21 -39.64
#